data_AF-A0A7C5QXJ2-F1
#
_entry.id   AF-A0A7C5QXJ2-F1
#
_cell.length_a   1.000
_cell.length_b   1.000
_cell.length_c   1.000
_cell.angle_alpha   90.00
_cell.angle_beta   90.00
_cell.angle_gamma   90.00
#
_symmetry.space_group_name_H-M   'P 1'
#
loop_
_entity.id
_entity.type
_entity.pdbx_description
1 polymer ?
#
loop_
_entity_poly.entity_id
_entity_poly.type
_entity_poly.pdbx_seq_one_letter_code
_entity_poly.pdbx_strand_id
1 'polypeptide(L)'
;MPAVETGKRVRRTSALKVTALALGILLLGLTPYPRAFTGAMRQAEAQRAATAYGAALEAYRRAAHLDRRSPLPWQGMGEVLLIQHRFTEATAALREAERLGGGLEAILALGRSYAGRGDWAAATQTWLRAQAQAPDDARIPSALAEAATAQGQFDQARSFVTEALRLDPADRRACALAGRLALADDRERAAAWFRCAGDEDMLTVLEAVRAAPDPARADLLLGAAFLQRGKLALARRHFERRLAAAPDDAETLAYLGHTLDRQGETAAAGETLRRAVELDPDSALAYYFLGLHERLVGNLADAQAALWQAYLRDRENAALRAEMAETFVALSDYASAEEWYQGAVEVAADDIEFHLLLVHFYLDHLYRVVEGGLPAAQAAVELAPADARAHDLLGWAYYLSGDAAAGEKSLRRALELDPRLVSAHYHLGRLYAALGQRDLARDHLQRAADLDTEGFFRAGAEAALMDLE
;
A
#
# COMPACT_ATOMS: atom_id res chain seq x y z
N MET A 1 -35.30 -55.61 71.85
CA MET A 1 -33.87 -55.31 72.12
C MET A 1 -33.24 -54.84 70.81
N PRO A 2 -32.35 -53.83 70.81
CA PRO A 2 -32.66 -52.39 70.90
C PRO A 2 -32.35 -51.61 69.60
N ALA A 3 -32.60 -50.30 69.66
CA ALA A 3 -32.31 -49.25 68.69
C ALA A 3 -30.84 -49.14 68.26
N VAL A 4 -30.58 -48.50 67.10
CA VAL A 4 -29.82 -47.24 66.97
C VAL A 4 -29.93 -46.72 65.53
N GLU A 5 -30.20 -45.42 65.47
CA GLU A 5 -30.35 -44.52 64.34
C GLU A 5 -28.97 -43.94 63.89
N THR A 6 -28.90 -43.41 62.67
CA THR A 6 -27.97 -42.37 62.15
C THR A 6 -26.69 -42.74 61.35
N GLY A 7 -26.55 -42.03 60.22
CA GLY A 7 -25.32 -41.77 59.45
C GLY A 7 -25.33 -42.40 58.05
N LYS A 8 -25.25 -41.70 56.90
CA LYS A 8 -24.86 -40.32 56.58
C LYS A 8 -25.54 -39.92 55.26
N ARG A 9 -26.16 -38.73 55.24
CA ARG A 9 -26.39 -37.93 54.02
C ARG A 9 -25.03 -37.48 53.46
N VAL A 10 -25.04 -36.88 52.25
CA VAL A 10 -23.93 -36.19 51.51
C VAL A 10 -23.36 -37.11 50.41
N ARG A 11 -23.43 -36.85 49.09
CA ARG A 11 -23.31 -35.63 48.26
C ARG A 11 -24.09 -35.85 46.94
N ARG A 12 -25.21 -35.14 46.72
CA ARG A 12 -25.76 -34.87 45.37
C ARG A 12 -25.82 -33.36 45.08
N THR A 13 -25.22 -32.54 45.94
CA THR A 13 -25.28 -31.08 45.90
C THR A 13 -24.08 -30.42 45.19
N SER A 14 -23.14 -31.19 44.64
CA SER A 14 -21.96 -30.66 43.94
C SER A 14 -22.19 -30.45 42.44
N ALA A 15 -22.81 -31.40 41.74
CA ALA A 15 -22.99 -31.30 40.28
C ALA A 15 -23.95 -30.17 39.87
N LEU A 16 -25.07 -30.00 40.59
CA LEU A 16 -26.04 -28.93 40.29
C LEU A 16 -25.53 -27.52 40.62
N LYS A 17 -24.63 -27.39 41.60
CA LYS A 17 -24.02 -26.08 41.93
C LYS A 17 -22.98 -25.66 40.91
N VAL A 18 -22.24 -26.61 40.33
CA VAL A 18 -21.25 -26.32 39.27
C VAL A 18 -21.95 -25.95 37.97
N THR A 19 -23.05 -26.62 37.61
CA THR A 19 -23.83 -26.24 36.42
C THR A 19 -24.61 -24.94 36.61
N ALA A 20 -25.14 -24.64 37.80
CA ALA A 20 -25.76 -23.34 38.08
C ALA A 20 -24.76 -22.18 38.11
N LEU A 21 -23.52 -22.42 38.58
CA LEU A 21 -22.44 -21.42 38.55
C LEU A 21 -21.93 -21.18 37.12
N ALA A 22 -21.78 -22.24 36.31
CA ALA A 22 -21.39 -22.13 34.91
C ALA A 22 -22.48 -21.45 34.06
N LEU A 23 -23.77 -21.74 34.33
CA LEU A 23 -24.90 -21.05 33.68
C LEU A 23 -25.01 -19.59 34.15
N GLY A 24 -24.68 -19.30 35.41
CA GLY A 24 -24.56 -17.94 35.93
C GLY A 24 -23.43 -17.14 35.27
N ILE A 25 -22.29 -17.79 34.98
CA ILE A 25 -21.16 -17.20 34.24
C ILE A 25 -21.54 -16.91 32.77
N LEU A 26 -22.30 -17.80 32.13
CA LEU A 26 -22.82 -17.62 30.77
C LEU A 26 -23.92 -16.56 30.67
N LEU A 27 -24.81 -16.44 31.67
CA LEU A 27 -25.93 -15.48 31.67
C LEU A 27 -25.53 -14.07 32.15
N LEU A 28 -24.38 -13.90 32.81
CA LEU A 28 -23.89 -12.59 33.32
C LEU A 28 -22.77 -11.94 32.48
N GLY A 29 -22.37 -12.53 31.35
CA GLY A 29 -21.29 -11.96 30.51
C GLY A 29 -19.93 -11.96 31.20
N LEU A 30 -19.65 -12.97 32.03
CA LEU A 30 -18.35 -13.17 32.67
C LEU A 30 -17.39 -13.89 31.71
N THR A 31 -16.77 -13.15 30.80
CA THR A 31 -15.36 -13.41 30.54
C THR A 31 -14.57 -12.94 31.78
N PRO A 32 -13.40 -13.54 32.11
CA PRO A 32 -12.62 -13.14 33.29
C PRO A 32 -11.87 -11.82 33.09
N TYR A 33 -12.36 -10.95 32.19
CA TYR A 33 -11.76 -9.65 31.94
C TYR A 33 -12.53 -8.56 32.69
N PRO A 34 -11.83 -7.62 33.34
CA PRO A 34 -12.47 -6.47 33.98
C PRO A 34 -13.40 -5.72 33.02
N ARG A 35 -14.56 -5.24 33.49
CA ARG A 35 -15.50 -4.47 32.66
C ARG A 35 -14.83 -3.32 31.92
N ALA A 36 -13.88 -2.63 32.57
CA ALA A 36 -13.08 -1.57 31.96
C ALA A 36 -12.28 -2.07 30.74
N PHE A 37 -11.64 -3.24 30.83
CA PHE A 37 -10.91 -3.85 29.72
C PHE A 37 -11.86 -4.18 28.56
N THR A 38 -12.97 -4.86 28.84
CA THR A 38 -13.95 -5.22 27.80
C THR A 38 -14.62 -4.00 27.16
N GLY A 39 -14.77 -2.90 27.90
CA GLY A 39 -15.23 -1.60 27.39
C GLY A 39 -14.22 -0.99 26.45
N ALA A 40 -12.94 -0.94 26.85
CA ALA A 40 -11.85 -0.41 26.03
C ALA A 40 -11.66 -1.21 24.73
N MET A 41 -11.71 -2.55 24.79
CA MET A 41 -11.63 -3.41 23.60
C MET A 41 -12.80 -3.17 22.64
N ARG A 42 -14.05 -3.10 23.14
CA ARG A 42 -15.21 -2.80 22.28
C ARG A 42 -15.13 -1.43 21.64
N GLN A 43 -14.66 -0.44 22.39
CA GLN A 43 -14.42 0.89 21.85
C GLN A 43 -13.34 0.85 20.75
N ALA A 44 -12.24 0.13 20.96
CA ALA A 44 -11.16 0.01 19.98
C ALA A 44 -11.66 -0.61 18.66
N GLU A 45 -12.42 -1.71 18.74
CA GLU A 45 -12.99 -2.35 17.55
C GLU A 45 -14.02 -1.46 16.84
N ALA A 46 -14.84 -0.71 17.60
CA ALA A 46 -15.79 0.24 17.01
C ALA A 46 -15.07 1.37 16.26
N GLN A 47 -13.99 1.91 16.83
CA GLN A 47 -13.19 2.95 16.17
C GLN A 47 -12.44 2.42 14.95
N ARG A 48 -11.91 1.19 15.04
CA ARG A 48 -11.30 0.52 13.89
C ARG A 48 -12.32 0.35 12.75
N ALA A 49 -13.53 -0.10 13.06
CA ALA A 49 -14.60 -0.24 12.07
C ALA A 49 -15.03 1.11 11.47
N ALA A 50 -14.97 2.18 12.26
CA ALA A 50 -15.20 3.55 11.80
C ALA A 50 -14.01 4.17 11.03
N THR A 51 -12.91 3.43 10.85
CA THR A 51 -11.64 3.92 10.27
C THR A 51 -10.98 5.07 11.05
N ALA A 52 -11.34 5.24 12.32
CA ALA A 52 -10.72 6.18 13.24
C ALA A 52 -9.52 5.48 13.93
N TYR A 53 -8.49 5.20 13.15
CA TYR A 53 -7.40 4.30 13.54
C TYR A 53 -6.58 4.84 14.72
N GLY A 54 -6.34 6.15 14.83
CA GLY A 54 -5.68 6.75 15.98
C GLY A 54 -6.45 6.52 17.27
N ALA A 55 -7.76 6.79 17.25
CA ALA A 55 -8.65 6.53 18.38
C ALA A 55 -8.73 5.01 18.71
N ALA A 56 -8.67 4.15 17.69
CA ALA A 56 -8.61 2.70 17.89
C ALA A 56 -7.30 2.30 18.60
N LEU A 57 -6.15 2.81 18.14
CA LEU A 57 -4.83 2.55 18.74
C LEU A 57 -4.77 3.04 20.19
N GLU A 58 -5.31 4.21 20.51
CA GLU A 58 -5.42 4.69 21.89
C GLU A 58 -6.27 3.77 22.77
N ALA A 59 -7.44 3.35 22.26
CA ALA A 59 -8.32 2.45 22.99
C ALA A 59 -7.67 1.08 23.24
N TYR A 60 -6.90 0.55 22.26
CA TYR A 60 -6.10 -0.65 22.48
C TYR A 60 -4.97 -0.44 23.48
N ARG A 61 -4.24 0.69 23.44
CA ARG A 61 -3.21 1.01 24.45
C ARG A 61 -3.82 1.07 25.85
N ARG A 62 -5.00 1.69 26.01
CA ARG A 62 -5.75 1.67 27.28
C ARG A 62 -6.09 0.24 27.70
N ALA A 63 -6.58 -0.60 26.80
CA ALA A 63 -6.87 -2.00 27.09
C ALA A 63 -5.61 -2.78 27.51
N ALA A 64 -4.46 -2.55 26.87
CA ALA A 64 -3.17 -3.13 27.23
C ALA A 64 -2.70 -2.70 28.64
N HIS A 65 -2.96 -1.45 29.03
CA HIS A 65 -2.67 -0.98 30.39
C HIS A 65 -3.57 -1.63 31.46
N LEU A 66 -4.85 -1.84 31.13
CA LEU A 66 -5.84 -2.45 32.01
C LEU A 66 -5.58 -3.95 32.22
N ASP A 67 -5.08 -4.66 31.21
CA ASP A 67 -4.62 -6.03 31.32
C ASP A 67 -3.28 -6.24 30.58
N ARG A 68 -2.19 -6.16 31.36
CA ARG A 68 -0.82 -6.31 30.85
C ARG A 68 -0.45 -7.73 30.42
N ARG A 69 -1.31 -8.73 30.70
CA ARG A 69 -1.07 -10.13 30.35
C ARG A 69 -1.86 -10.55 29.12
N SER A 70 -2.79 -9.73 28.65
CA SER A 70 -3.62 -10.05 27.49
C SER A 70 -2.88 -9.78 26.17
N PRO A 71 -2.80 -10.75 25.24
CA PRO A 71 -2.23 -10.51 23.92
C PRO A 71 -3.19 -9.76 22.98
N LEU A 72 -4.49 -9.72 23.29
CA LEU A 72 -5.54 -9.22 22.38
C LEU A 72 -5.38 -7.74 21.99
N PRO A 73 -5.07 -6.80 22.92
CA PRO A 73 -4.90 -5.41 22.54
C PRO A 73 -3.72 -5.20 21.59
N TRP A 74 -2.63 -5.93 21.83
CA TRP A 74 -1.43 -5.90 20.98
C TRP A 74 -1.68 -6.48 19.60
N GLN A 75 -2.46 -7.56 19.51
CA GLN A 75 -2.91 -8.10 18.23
C GLN A 75 -3.77 -7.08 17.48
N GLY A 76 -4.76 -6.47 18.14
CA GLY A 76 -5.64 -5.45 17.55
C GLY A 76 -4.86 -4.23 17.05
N MET A 77 -3.88 -3.74 17.82
CA MET A 77 -2.95 -2.69 17.38
C MET A 77 -2.17 -3.13 16.14
N GLY A 78 -1.60 -4.32 16.17
CA GLY A 78 -0.86 -4.90 15.05
C GLY A 78 -1.67 -4.93 13.77
N GLU A 79 -2.95 -5.33 13.85
CA GLU A 79 -3.84 -5.36 12.70
C GLU A 79 -4.21 -3.97 12.16
N VAL A 80 -4.46 -2.99 13.04
CA VAL A 80 -4.69 -1.59 12.62
C VAL A 80 -3.45 -1.04 11.92
N LEU A 81 -2.27 -1.25 12.51
CA LEU A 81 -1.00 -0.79 11.95
C LEU A 81 -0.69 -1.46 10.60
N LEU A 82 -1.06 -2.73 10.41
CA LEU A 82 -0.96 -3.42 9.11
C LEU A 82 -1.84 -2.76 8.04
N ILE A 83 -3.07 -2.38 8.37
CA ILE A 83 -3.98 -1.67 7.45
C ILE A 83 -3.39 -0.31 7.04
N GLN A 84 -2.67 0.34 7.95
CA GLN A 84 -1.99 1.61 7.70
C GLN A 84 -0.60 1.46 7.08
N HIS A 85 -0.20 0.25 6.66
CA HIS A 85 1.14 -0.07 6.14
C HIS A 85 2.30 0.32 7.08
N ARG A 86 2.02 0.47 8.38
CA ARG A 86 3.00 0.77 9.45
C ARG A 86 3.69 -0.50 9.90
N PHE A 87 4.37 -1.16 8.97
CA PHE A 87 4.82 -2.54 9.16
C PHE A 87 5.84 -2.71 10.30
N THR A 88 6.69 -1.73 10.55
CA THR A 88 7.66 -1.75 11.66
C THR A 88 6.96 -1.73 13.02
N GLU A 89 6.00 -0.82 13.20
CA GLU A 89 5.21 -0.72 14.43
C GLU A 89 4.28 -1.92 14.61
N ALA A 90 3.67 -2.39 13.51
CA ALA A 90 2.88 -3.61 13.50
C ALA A 90 3.72 -4.81 13.99
N THR A 91 4.95 -4.94 13.49
CA THR A 91 5.88 -6.00 13.91
C THR A 91 6.16 -5.91 15.41
N ALA A 92 6.39 -4.71 15.94
CA ALA A 92 6.64 -4.52 17.37
C ALA A 92 5.43 -4.94 18.22
N ALA A 93 4.22 -4.47 17.85
CA ALA A 93 2.99 -4.84 18.55
C ALA A 93 2.71 -6.34 18.48
N LEU A 94 2.90 -6.97 17.31
CA LEU A 94 2.60 -8.39 17.10
C LEU A 94 3.62 -9.32 17.75
N ARG A 95 4.89 -8.92 17.86
CA ARG A 95 5.87 -9.62 18.70
C ARG A 95 5.47 -9.63 20.16
N GLU A 96 4.94 -8.51 20.66
CA GLU A 96 4.46 -8.44 22.04
C GLU A 96 3.20 -9.30 22.24
N ALA A 97 2.29 -9.32 21.25
CA ALA A 97 1.16 -10.24 21.25
C ALA A 97 1.62 -11.71 21.30
N GLU A 98 2.59 -12.11 20.46
CA GLU A 98 3.17 -13.47 20.47
C GLU A 98 3.82 -13.79 21.83
N ARG A 99 4.62 -12.86 22.39
CA ARG A 99 5.28 -13.01 23.70
C ARG A 99 4.28 -13.25 24.84
N LEU A 100 3.10 -12.64 24.75
CA LEU A 100 2.00 -12.79 25.71
C LEU A 100 1.11 -14.02 25.45
N GLY A 101 1.49 -14.88 24.50
CA GLY A 101 0.74 -16.09 24.15
C GLY A 101 -0.41 -15.84 23.16
N GLY A 102 -0.26 -14.85 22.28
CA GLY A 102 -1.16 -14.62 21.15
C GLY A 102 -1.23 -15.87 20.27
N GLY A 103 -2.44 -16.20 19.81
CA GLY A 103 -2.70 -17.40 19.02
C GLY A 103 -2.26 -17.28 17.56
N LEU A 104 -2.74 -18.22 16.75
CA LEU A 104 -2.44 -18.32 15.32
C LEU A 104 -2.62 -17.00 14.55
N GLU A 105 -3.68 -16.23 14.85
CA GLU A 105 -3.95 -14.96 14.18
C GLU A 105 -2.84 -13.92 14.38
N ALA A 106 -2.29 -13.83 15.58
CA ALA A 106 -1.17 -12.92 15.87
C ALA A 106 0.11 -13.35 15.12
N ILE A 107 0.38 -14.66 15.02
CA ILE A 107 1.54 -15.19 14.30
C ILE A 107 1.38 -14.97 12.79
N LEU A 108 0.19 -15.21 12.23
CA LEU A 108 -0.11 -14.94 10.83
C LEU A 108 0.05 -13.45 10.50
N ALA A 109 -0.46 -12.57 11.38
CA ALA A 109 -0.30 -11.13 11.25
C ALA A 109 1.17 -10.71 11.35
N LEU A 110 1.95 -11.31 12.26
CA LEU A 110 3.38 -11.04 12.41
C LEU A 110 4.15 -11.41 11.13
N GLY A 111 3.83 -12.54 10.51
CA GLY A 111 4.41 -12.88 9.21
C GLY A 111 4.05 -11.85 8.13
N ARG A 112 2.80 -11.34 8.11
CA ARG A 112 2.40 -10.26 7.18
C ARG A 112 3.15 -8.95 7.44
N SER A 113 3.47 -8.63 8.70
CA SER A 113 4.23 -7.41 9.01
C SER A 113 5.68 -7.52 8.57
N TYR A 114 6.29 -8.71 8.63
CA TYR A 114 7.60 -8.94 8.01
C TYR A 114 7.56 -8.84 6.49
N ALA A 115 6.57 -9.49 5.87
CA ALA A 115 6.39 -9.46 4.42
C ALA A 115 6.20 -8.03 3.88
N GLY A 116 5.41 -7.20 4.58
CA GLY A 116 5.23 -5.79 4.22
C GLY A 116 6.51 -4.94 4.29
N ARG A 117 7.51 -5.36 5.09
CA ARG A 117 8.83 -4.74 5.14
C ARG A 117 9.80 -5.26 4.07
N GLY A 118 9.36 -6.22 3.25
CA GLY A 118 10.22 -6.97 2.34
C GLY A 118 11.10 -8.03 3.03
N ASP A 119 10.94 -8.25 4.34
CA ASP A 119 11.67 -9.30 5.07
C ASP A 119 10.99 -10.66 4.87
N TRP A 120 11.06 -11.15 3.63
CA TRP A 120 10.44 -12.41 3.21
C TRP A 120 11.00 -13.63 3.95
N ALA A 121 12.25 -13.56 4.40
CA ALA A 121 12.88 -14.62 5.18
C ALA A 121 12.25 -14.74 6.57
N ALA A 122 12.11 -13.63 7.31
CA ALA A 122 11.45 -13.64 8.62
C ALA A 122 9.96 -13.97 8.52
N ALA A 123 9.28 -13.50 7.46
CA ALA A 123 7.89 -13.86 7.16
C ALA A 123 7.74 -15.37 6.98
N THR A 124 8.57 -15.98 6.12
CA THR A 124 8.59 -17.42 5.83
C THR A 124 8.82 -18.22 7.11
N GLN A 125 9.84 -17.86 7.91
CA GLN A 125 10.13 -18.56 9.17
C GLN A 125 8.94 -18.48 10.14
N THR A 126 8.26 -17.33 10.19
CA THR A 126 7.10 -17.12 11.07
C THR A 126 5.91 -17.98 10.64
N TRP A 127 5.62 -18.05 9.34
CA TRP A 127 4.52 -18.89 8.83
C TRP A 127 4.82 -20.39 8.88
N LEU A 128 6.07 -20.82 8.74
CA LEU A 128 6.44 -22.23 8.98
C LEU A 128 6.19 -22.64 10.45
N ARG A 129 6.45 -21.75 11.41
CA ARG A 129 6.09 -21.97 12.83
C ARG A 129 4.58 -22.04 13.02
N ALA A 130 3.82 -21.21 12.32
CA ALA A 130 2.36 -21.27 12.32
C ALA A 130 1.85 -22.61 11.76
N GLN A 131 2.47 -23.11 10.67
CA GLN A 131 2.09 -24.37 10.03
C GLN A 131 2.23 -25.56 10.98
N ALA A 132 3.27 -25.56 11.82
CA ALA A 132 3.46 -26.62 12.82
C ALA A 132 2.35 -26.63 13.89
N GLN A 133 1.70 -25.50 14.15
CA GLN A 133 0.59 -25.39 15.11
C GLN A 133 -0.78 -25.70 14.48
N ALA A 134 -0.94 -25.38 13.19
CA ALA A 134 -2.19 -25.53 12.45
C ALA A 134 -1.91 -26.07 11.03
N PRO A 135 -1.57 -27.36 10.89
CA PRO A 135 -1.17 -27.94 9.61
C PRO A 135 -2.28 -27.94 8.55
N ASP A 136 -3.54 -27.88 8.98
CA ASP A 136 -4.72 -27.92 8.10
C ASP A 136 -5.26 -26.53 7.73
N ASP A 137 -4.61 -25.44 8.15
CA ASP A 137 -5.05 -24.07 7.82
C ASP A 137 -4.49 -23.62 6.47
N ALA A 138 -5.35 -23.58 5.44
CA ALA A 138 -5.00 -23.23 4.06
C ALA A 138 -4.35 -21.84 3.91
N ARG A 139 -4.59 -20.90 4.84
CA ARG A 139 -4.03 -19.53 4.77
C ARG A 139 -2.51 -19.53 4.90
N ILE A 140 -1.95 -20.53 5.57
CA ILE A 140 -0.51 -20.66 5.82
C ILE A 140 0.25 -21.04 4.55
N PRO A 141 -0.05 -22.15 3.84
CA PRO A 141 0.58 -22.45 2.56
C PRO A 141 0.31 -21.35 1.52
N SER A 142 -0.84 -20.67 1.53
CA SER A 142 -1.08 -19.49 0.69
C SER A 142 -0.08 -18.36 0.96
N ALA A 143 0.19 -18.05 2.23
CA ALA A 143 1.17 -17.03 2.60
C ALA A 143 2.61 -17.44 2.26
N LEU A 144 2.96 -18.71 2.49
CA LEU A 144 4.27 -19.27 2.11
C LEU A 144 4.48 -19.25 0.59
N ALA A 145 3.44 -19.52 -0.20
CA ALA A 145 3.48 -19.40 -1.65
C ALA A 145 3.74 -17.96 -2.11
N GLU A 146 3.13 -16.97 -1.47
CA GLU A 146 3.38 -15.56 -1.76
C GLU A 146 4.83 -15.17 -1.45
N ALA A 147 5.35 -15.56 -0.29
CA ALA A 147 6.76 -15.32 0.06
C ALA A 147 7.73 -16.01 -0.89
N ALA A 148 7.48 -17.26 -1.27
CA ALA A 148 8.31 -17.98 -2.23
C ALA A 148 8.28 -17.30 -3.62
N THR A 149 7.10 -16.82 -4.05
CA THR A 149 6.95 -16.06 -5.31
C THR A 149 7.76 -14.76 -5.27
N ALA A 150 7.67 -14.01 -4.17
CA ALA A 150 8.39 -12.75 -4.01
C ALA A 150 9.92 -12.93 -4.02
N GLN A 151 10.40 -14.09 -3.55
CA GLN A 151 11.81 -14.48 -3.58
C GLN A 151 12.25 -15.15 -4.90
N GLY A 152 11.36 -15.25 -5.90
CA GLY A 152 11.65 -15.93 -7.17
C GLY A 152 11.74 -17.45 -7.09
N GLN A 153 11.36 -18.06 -5.96
CA GLN A 153 11.37 -19.51 -5.72
C GLN A 153 10.10 -20.16 -6.28
N PHE A 154 9.92 -20.10 -7.60
CA PHE A 154 8.65 -20.44 -8.25
C PHE A 154 8.21 -21.90 -8.08
N ASP A 155 9.14 -22.86 -8.03
CA ASP A 155 8.79 -24.28 -7.85
C ASP A 155 8.29 -24.57 -6.43
N GLN A 156 8.91 -23.93 -5.44
CA GLN A 156 8.45 -23.98 -4.05
C GLN A 156 7.10 -23.29 -3.91
N ALA A 157 6.92 -22.13 -4.57
CA ALA A 157 5.65 -21.42 -4.60
C ALA A 157 4.52 -22.31 -5.16
N ARG A 158 4.75 -23.03 -6.27
CA ARG A 158 3.77 -23.98 -6.84
C ARG A 158 3.40 -25.11 -5.89
N SER A 159 4.40 -25.63 -5.17
CA SER A 159 4.18 -26.69 -4.17
C SER A 159 3.27 -26.20 -3.05
N PHE A 160 3.52 -25.00 -2.53
CA PHE A 160 2.68 -24.39 -1.51
C PHE A 160 1.28 -24.04 -2.02
N VAL A 161 1.14 -23.51 -3.24
CA VAL A 161 -0.17 -23.26 -3.86
C VAL A 161 -0.99 -24.54 -3.99
N THR A 162 -0.35 -25.64 -4.39
CA THR A 162 -1.02 -26.94 -4.54
C THR A 162 -1.54 -27.42 -3.20
N GLU A 163 -0.74 -27.27 -2.13
CA GLU A 163 -1.17 -27.64 -0.79
C GLU A 163 -2.31 -26.74 -0.27
N ALA A 164 -2.23 -25.43 -0.50
CA ALA A 164 -3.29 -24.50 -0.13
C ALA A 164 -4.63 -24.86 -0.79
N LEU A 165 -4.61 -25.13 -2.10
CA LEU A 165 -5.81 -25.51 -2.85
C LEU A 165 -6.31 -26.93 -2.54
N ARG A 166 -5.44 -27.80 -1.98
CA ARG A 166 -5.86 -29.10 -1.44
C ARG A 166 -6.65 -28.95 -0.14
N LEU A 167 -6.23 -28.01 0.73
CA LEU A 167 -6.88 -27.71 2.00
C LEU A 167 -8.16 -26.90 1.81
N ASP A 168 -8.11 -25.87 0.96
CA ASP A 168 -9.25 -25.04 0.58
C ASP A 168 -9.24 -24.77 -0.93
N PRO A 169 -10.01 -25.52 -1.73
CA PRO A 169 -10.12 -25.31 -3.17
C PRO A 169 -10.71 -23.94 -3.57
N ALA A 170 -11.34 -23.22 -2.64
CA ALA A 170 -11.94 -21.91 -2.86
C ALA A 170 -11.07 -20.76 -2.30
N ASP A 171 -9.85 -21.03 -1.83
CA ASP A 171 -8.94 -19.99 -1.37
C ASP A 171 -8.59 -19.06 -2.54
N ARG A 172 -9.20 -17.86 -2.52
CA ARG A 172 -9.03 -16.85 -3.58
C ARG A 172 -7.58 -16.40 -3.72
N ARG A 173 -6.80 -16.34 -2.63
CA ARG A 173 -5.38 -15.97 -2.69
C ARG A 173 -4.56 -17.08 -3.34
N ALA A 174 -4.79 -18.33 -2.96
CA ALA A 174 -4.15 -19.48 -3.59
C ALA A 174 -4.49 -19.56 -5.08
N CYS A 175 -5.76 -19.36 -5.44
CA CYS A 175 -6.21 -19.29 -6.83
C CYS A 175 -5.52 -18.14 -7.60
N ALA A 176 -5.39 -16.94 -7.02
CA ALA A 176 -4.70 -15.84 -7.68
C ALA A 176 -3.22 -16.16 -7.93
N LEU A 177 -2.54 -16.75 -6.94
CA LEU A 177 -1.15 -17.19 -7.07
C LEU A 177 -1.00 -18.32 -8.10
N ALA A 178 -1.91 -19.29 -8.12
CA ALA A 178 -1.95 -20.35 -9.13
C ALA A 178 -2.07 -19.78 -10.54
N GLY A 179 -2.97 -18.80 -10.73
CA GLY A 179 -3.15 -18.09 -11.99
C GLY A 179 -1.85 -17.42 -12.45
N ARG A 180 -1.23 -16.61 -11.58
CA ARG A 180 0.02 -15.90 -11.89
C ARG A 180 1.17 -16.84 -12.25
N LEU A 181 1.31 -17.95 -11.51
CA LEU A 181 2.36 -18.94 -11.77
C LEU A 181 2.08 -19.76 -13.04
N ALA A 182 0.82 -19.95 -13.42
CA ALA A 182 0.43 -20.70 -14.62
C ALA A 182 0.56 -19.88 -15.92
N LEU A 183 0.54 -18.55 -15.86
CA LEU A 183 0.59 -17.67 -17.05
C LEU A 183 1.73 -17.96 -18.02
N ALA A 184 2.86 -18.40 -17.49
CA ALA A 184 4.05 -18.70 -18.25
C ALA A 184 3.93 -20.04 -19.03
N ASP A 185 3.06 -20.95 -18.59
CA ASP A 185 3.00 -22.31 -19.12
C ASP A 185 1.66 -22.60 -19.82
N ASP A 186 0.54 -22.15 -19.23
CA ASP A 186 -0.81 -22.42 -19.71
C ASP A 186 -1.75 -21.26 -19.33
N ARG A 187 -2.02 -20.40 -20.32
CA ARG A 187 -2.85 -19.19 -20.16
C ARG A 187 -4.34 -19.50 -20.04
N GLU A 188 -4.82 -20.63 -20.56
CA GLU A 188 -6.21 -21.03 -20.41
C GLU A 188 -6.47 -21.51 -18.98
N ARG A 189 -5.55 -22.33 -18.46
CA ARG A 189 -5.56 -22.74 -17.06
C ARG A 189 -5.41 -21.55 -16.12
N ALA A 190 -4.53 -20.59 -16.45
CA ALA A 190 -4.40 -19.35 -15.68
C ALA A 190 -5.73 -18.58 -15.60
N ALA A 191 -6.48 -18.47 -16.70
CA ALA A 191 -7.78 -17.81 -16.71
C ALA A 191 -8.81 -18.49 -15.78
N ALA A 192 -8.81 -19.82 -15.69
CA ALA A 192 -9.67 -20.54 -14.76
C ALA A 192 -9.33 -20.21 -13.30
N TRP A 193 -8.03 -20.10 -12.99
CA TRP A 193 -7.58 -19.70 -11.66
C TRP A 193 -7.91 -18.24 -11.32
N PHE A 194 -7.79 -17.31 -12.26
CA PHE A 194 -8.20 -15.92 -12.03
C PHE A 194 -9.71 -15.79 -11.83
N ARG A 195 -10.53 -16.60 -12.51
CA ARG A 195 -11.98 -16.69 -12.22
C ARG A 195 -12.26 -17.22 -10.81
N CYS A 196 -11.55 -18.26 -10.37
CA CYS A 196 -11.65 -18.73 -8.97
C CYS A 196 -11.28 -17.62 -7.98
N ALA A 197 -10.22 -16.86 -8.28
CA ALA A 197 -9.78 -15.74 -7.45
C ALA A 197 -10.72 -14.52 -7.51
N GLY A 198 -11.58 -14.43 -8.53
CA GLY A 198 -12.30 -13.22 -8.94
C GLY A 198 -11.36 -12.05 -9.17
N ASP A 199 -10.25 -12.28 -9.88
CA ASP A 199 -9.22 -11.29 -10.25
C ASP A 199 -9.52 -10.78 -11.67
N GLU A 200 -10.52 -9.89 -11.77
CA GLU A 200 -11.01 -9.33 -13.05
C GLU A 200 -9.92 -8.52 -13.78
N ASP A 201 -9.03 -7.87 -13.02
CA ASP A 201 -7.92 -7.11 -13.56
C ASP A 201 -6.97 -8.02 -14.36
N MET A 202 -6.62 -9.18 -13.82
CA MET A 202 -5.77 -10.14 -14.52
C MET A 202 -6.50 -10.86 -15.67
N LEU A 203 -7.82 -11.02 -15.59
CA LEU A 203 -8.61 -11.50 -16.72
C LEU A 203 -8.57 -10.51 -17.89
N THR A 204 -8.67 -9.22 -17.61
CA THR A 204 -8.55 -8.15 -18.62
C THR A 204 -7.16 -8.14 -19.27
N VAL A 205 -6.10 -8.28 -18.45
CA VAL A 205 -4.73 -8.43 -18.97
C VAL A 205 -4.61 -9.64 -19.88
N LEU A 206 -5.23 -10.78 -19.51
CA LEU A 206 -5.22 -11.98 -20.33
C LEU A 206 -5.93 -11.82 -21.66
N GLU A 207 -7.02 -11.04 -21.72
CA GLU A 207 -7.70 -10.73 -22.98
C GLU A 207 -6.80 -9.92 -23.91
N ALA A 208 -6.13 -8.89 -23.39
CA ALA A 208 -5.16 -8.11 -24.15
C ALA A 208 -4.00 -8.98 -24.67
N VAL A 209 -3.51 -9.89 -23.83
CA VAL A 209 -2.44 -10.83 -24.20
C VAL A 209 -2.91 -11.83 -25.25
N ARG A 210 -4.17 -12.30 -25.21
CA ARG A 210 -4.73 -13.22 -26.23
C ARG A 210 -4.92 -12.55 -27.58
N ALA A 211 -5.22 -11.26 -27.59
CA ALA A 211 -5.31 -10.47 -28.81
C ALA A 211 -3.93 -10.21 -29.45
N ALA A 212 -2.82 -10.47 -28.74
CA ALA A 212 -1.48 -10.28 -29.26
C ALA A 212 -1.15 -11.31 -30.37
N PRO A 213 -0.64 -10.87 -31.54
CA PRO A 213 -0.38 -11.76 -32.68
C PRO A 213 0.73 -12.80 -32.46
N ASP A 214 1.63 -12.57 -31.49
CA ASP A 214 2.84 -13.37 -31.26
C ASP A 214 2.93 -13.85 -29.80
N PRO A 215 3.07 -15.17 -29.54
CA PRO A 215 3.32 -15.73 -28.21
C PRO A 215 4.48 -15.09 -27.46
N ALA A 216 5.47 -14.54 -28.17
CA ALA A 216 6.62 -13.92 -27.56
C ALA A 216 6.35 -12.45 -27.15
N ARG A 217 5.40 -11.74 -27.78
CA ARG A 217 4.91 -10.43 -27.30
C ARG A 217 4.07 -10.55 -26.01
N ALA A 218 3.51 -11.74 -25.76
CA ALA A 218 2.75 -12.00 -24.54
C ALA A 218 3.60 -11.91 -23.25
N ASP A 219 4.84 -12.42 -23.27
CA ASP A 219 5.72 -12.35 -22.09
C ASP A 219 6.13 -10.90 -21.77
N LEU A 220 6.38 -10.07 -22.78
CA LEU A 220 6.60 -8.63 -22.60
C LEU A 220 5.38 -7.94 -21.94
N LEU A 221 4.18 -8.17 -22.47
CA LEU A 221 2.95 -7.56 -21.94
C LEU A 221 2.66 -8.02 -20.50
N LEU A 222 2.86 -9.31 -20.19
CA LEU A 222 2.70 -9.83 -18.83
C LEU A 222 3.75 -9.26 -17.88
N GLY A 223 5.01 -9.17 -18.33
CA GLY A 223 6.08 -8.53 -17.57
C GLY A 223 5.74 -7.08 -17.20
N ALA A 224 5.31 -6.28 -18.18
CA ALA A 224 4.88 -4.90 -17.96
C ALA A 224 3.66 -4.81 -17.03
N ALA A 225 2.67 -5.68 -17.20
CA ALA A 225 1.49 -5.76 -16.34
C ALA A 225 1.83 -6.10 -14.88
N PHE A 226 2.84 -6.94 -14.65
CA PHE A 226 3.33 -7.24 -13.30
C PHE A 226 4.20 -6.14 -12.71
N LEU A 227 4.99 -5.45 -13.54
CA LEU A 227 5.82 -4.32 -13.13
C LEU A 227 4.96 -3.16 -12.64
N GLN A 228 3.90 -2.82 -13.38
CA GLN A 228 2.89 -1.82 -12.99
C GLN A 228 2.26 -2.15 -11.63
N ARG A 229 2.02 -3.43 -11.35
CA ARG A 229 1.46 -3.92 -10.06
C ARG A 229 2.51 -4.13 -8.96
N GLY A 230 3.77 -3.76 -9.18
CA GLY A 230 4.86 -3.93 -8.23
C GLY A 230 5.24 -5.39 -7.94
N LYS A 231 4.81 -6.36 -8.76
CA LYS A 231 5.16 -7.78 -8.61
C LYS A 231 6.47 -8.08 -9.32
N LEU A 232 7.56 -7.50 -8.81
CA LEU A 232 8.87 -7.42 -9.47
C LEU A 232 9.45 -8.78 -9.85
N ALA A 233 9.38 -9.79 -8.99
CA ALA A 233 9.90 -11.13 -9.28
C ALA A 233 9.16 -11.79 -10.47
N LEU A 234 7.84 -11.60 -10.58
CA LEU A 234 7.05 -12.10 -11.71
C LEU A 234 7.37 -11.31 -12.99
N ALA A 235 7.49 -9.98 -12.88
CA ALA A 235 7.88 -9.13 -14.01
C ALA A 235 9.23 -9.57 -14.61
N ARG A 236 10.25 -9.67 -13.76
CA ARG A 236 11.59 -10.16 -14.11
C ARG A 236 11.53 -11.51 -14.81
N ARG A 237 10.81 -12.49 -14.25
CA ARG A 237 10.69 -13.83 -14.84
C ARG A 237 10.13 -13.78 -16.27
N HIS A 238 9.12 -12.96 -16.52
CA HIS A 238 8.52 -12.85 -17.85
C HIS A 238 9.46 -12.14 -18.84
N PHE A 239 10.16 -11.08 -18.42
CA PHE A 239 11.17 -10.42 -19.26
C PHE A 239 12.35 -11.36 -19.58
N GLU A 240 12.86 -12.10 -18.60
CA GLU A 240 13.93 -13.09 -18.80
C GLU A 240 13.52 -14.20 -19.77
N ARG A 241 12.27 -14.67 -19.71
CA ARG A 241 11.73 -15.64 -20.67
C ARG A 241 11.69 -15.09 -22.09
N ARG A 242 11.27 -13.83 -22.26
CA ARG A 242 11.30 -13.17 -23.56
C ARG A 242 12.74 -13.03 -24.07
N LEU A 243 13.68 -12.63 -23.23
CA LEU A 243 15.10 -12.51 -23.59
C LEU A 243 15.77 -13.85 -23.87
N ALA A 244 15.31 -14.95 -23.28
CA ALA A 244 15.79 -16.29 -23.64
C ALA A 244 15.45 -16.66 -25.09
N ALA A 245 14.34 -16.16 -25.62
CA ALA A 245 13.92 -16.35 -27.02
C ALA A 245 14.47 -15.27 -27.96
N ALA A 246 14.60 -14.03 -27.47
CA ALA A 246 15.09 -12.87 -28.22
C ALA A 246 16.11 -12.09 -27.37
N PRO A 247 17.39 -12.51 -27.32
CA PRO A 247 18.40 -11.94 -26.42
C PRO A 247 18.73 -10.45 -26.64
N ASP A 248 18.41 -9.93 -27.83
CA ASP A 248 18.69 -8.57 -28.26
C ASP A 248 17.40 -7.72 -28.40
N ASP A 249 16.32 -8.11 -27.72
CA ASP A 249 15.10 -7.31 -27.63
C ASP A 249 15.31 -6.09 -26.71
N ALA A 250 15.59 -4.93 -27.33
CA ALA A 250 15.87 -3.68 -26.64
C ALA A 250 14.70 -3.20 -25.74
N GLU A 251 13.46 -3.34 -26.18
CA GLU A 251 12.27 -2.96 -25.41
C GLU A 251 12.18 -3.78 -24.11
N THR A 252 12.40 -5.09 -24.22
CA THR A 252 12.39 -5.99 -23.06
C THR A 252 13.57 -5.72 -22.12
N LEU A 253 14.76 -5.44 -22.66
CA LEU A 253 15.92 -5.04 -21.84
C LEU A 253 15.64 -3.74 -21.09
N ALA A 254 14.97 -2.77 -21.71
CA ALA A 254 14.61 -1.51 -21.06
C ALA A 254 13.69 -1.73 -19.85
N TYR A 255 12.62 -2.52 -20.01
CA TYR A 255 11.74 -2.87 -18.90
C TYR A 255 12.42 -3.73 -17.82
N LEU A 256 13.30 -4.66 -18.20
CA LEU A 256 14.08 -5.44 -17.25
C LEU A 256 15.01 -4.54 -16.44
N GLY A 257 15.70 -3.62 -17.09
CA GLY A 257 16.55 -2.62 -16.44
C GLY A 257 15.78 -1.83 -15.37
N HIS A 258 14.63 -1.27 -15.73
CA HIS A 258 13.77 -0.59 -14.75
C HIS A 258 13.28 -1.52 -13.63
N THR A 259 12.99 -2.78 -13.93
CA THR A 259 12.61 -3.78 -12.93
C THR A 259 13.74 -4.03 -11.93
N LEU A 260 14.99 -4.13 -12.41
CA LEU A 260 16.17 -4.33 -11.57
C LEU A 260 16.43 -3.13 -10.64
N ASP A 261 16.25 -1.89 -11.11
CA ASP A 261 16.31 -0.70 -10.26
C ASP A 261 15.30 -0.78 -9.11
N ARG A 262 14.05 -1.15 -9.42
CA ARG A 262 13.00 -1.34 -8.40
C ARG A 262 13.29 -2.49 -7.44
N GLN A 263 14.11 -3.45 -7.82
CA GLN A 263 14.58 -4.53 -6.96
C GLN A 263 15.83 -4.15 -6.14
N GLY A 264 16.42 -2.97 -6.38
CA GLY A 264 17.66 -2.52 -5.77
C GLY A 264 18.93 -3.09 -6.42
N GLU A 265 18.81 -3.78 -7.55
CA GLU A 265 19.93 -4.30 -8.36
C GLU A 265 20.45 -3.21 -9.32
N THR A 266 20.71 -2.02 -8.78
CA THR A 266 20.98 -0.79 -9.55
C THR A 266 22.16 -0.90 -10.52
N ALA A 267 23.24 -1.58 -10.13
CA ALA A 267 24.39 -1.76 -11.03
C ALA A 267 24.03 -2.59 -12.29
N ALA A 268 23.28 -3.68 -12.12
CA ALA A 268 22.82 -4.52 -13.22
C ALA A 268 21.77 -3.79 -14.08
N ALA A 269 20.94 -2.94 -13.46
CA ALA A 269 19.98 -2.10 -14.16
C ALA A 269 20.67 -1.18 -15.18
N GLY A 270 21.69 -0.44 -14.74
CA GLY A 270 22.42 0.49 -15.62
C GLY A 270 23.13 -0.20 -16.78
N GLU A 271 23.73 -1.38 -16.57
CA GLU A 271 24.31 -2.19 -17.65
C GLU A 271 23.24 -2.65 -18.66
N THR A 272 22.10 -3.11 -18.16
CA THR A 272 20.99 -3.59 -19.00
C THR A 272 20.37 -2.46 -19.82
N LEU A 273 20.19 -1.27 -19.23
CA LEU A 273 19.63 -0.08 -19.88
C LEU A 273 20.56 0.49 -20.95
N ARG A 274 21.87 0.56 -20.68
CA ARG A 274 22.84 0.97 -21.69
C ARG A 274 22.86 0.02 -22.88
N ARG A 275 22.80 -1.30 -22.64
CA ARG A 275 22.67 -2.29 -23.71
C ARG A 275 21.37 -2.12 -24.51
N ALA A 276 20.25 -1.78 -23.85
CA ALA A 276 18.99 -1.50 -24.54
C ALA A 276 19.12 -0.33 -25.53
N VAL A 277 19.76 0.76 -25.10
CA VAL A 277 20.04 1.94 -25.95
C VAL A 277 21.04 1.62 -27.07
N GLU A 278 22.05 0.78 -26.82
CA GLU A 278 23.00 0.35 -27.84
C GLU A 278 22.34 -0.50 -28.94
N LEU A 279 21.38 -1.35 -28.56
CA LEU A 279 20.65 -2.22 -29.49
C LEU A 279 19.59 -1.47 -30.29
N ASP A 280 18.94 -0.47 -29.68
CA ASP A 280 17.98 0.39 -30.36
C ASP A 280 18.19 1.87 -29.99
N PRO A 281 19.06 2.58 -30.73
CA PRO A 281 19.31 4.01 -30.54
C PRO A 281 18.12 4.92 -30.87
N ASP A 282 17.03 4.41 -31.45
CA ASP A 282 15.82 5.16 -31.76
C ASP A 282 14.71 4.92 -30.71
N SER A 283 14.94 4.08 -29.70
CA SER A 283 13.98 3.77 -28.65
C SER A 283 13.81 4.90 -27.64
N ALA A 284 12.68 5.62 -27.71
CA ALA A 284 12.31 6.60 -26.68
C ALA A 284 12.20 5.96 -25.28
N LEU A 285 11.67 4.72 -25.21
CA LEU A 285 11.49 3.98 -23.96
C LEU A 285 12.83 3.62 -23.28
N ALA A 286 13.83 3.17 -24.05
CA ALA A 286 15.13 2.81 -23.51
C ALA A 286 15.83 4.04 -22.91
N TYR A 287 15.79 5.17 -23.62
CA TYR A 287 16.31 6.44 -23.10
C TYR A 287 15.51 6.96 -21.90
N TYR A 288 14.20 6.79 -21.89
CA TYR A 288 13.35 7.17 -20.75
C TYR A 288 13.78 6.43 -19.48
N PHE A 289 13.86 5.10 -19.53
CA PHE A 289 14.27 4.33 -18.36
C PHE A 289 15.74 4.54 -17.99
N LEU A 290 16.64 4.77 -18.96
CA LEU A 290 18.01 5.19 -18.67
C LEU A 290 18.05 6.53 -17.93
N GLY A 291 17.24 7.50 -18.36
CA GLY A 291 17.14 8.79 -17.70
C GLY A 291 16.63 8.69 -16.26
N LEU A 292 15.61 7.86 -16.02
CA LEU A 292 15.14 7.57 -14.67
C LEU A 292 16.23 6.90 -13.80
N HIS A 293 16.97 5.96 -14.38
CA HIS A 293 18.08 5.29 -13.71
C HIS A 293 19.18 6.28 -13.31
N GLU A 294 19.64 7.13 -14.24
CA GLU A 294 20.69 8.12 -13.97
C GLU A 294 20.23 9.12 -12.89
N ARG A 295 18.95 9.50 -12.88
CA ARG A 295 18.38 10.34 -11.82
C ARG A 295 18.38 9.62 -10.47
N LEU A 296 18.00 8.33 -10.44
CA LEU A 296 18.02 7.51 -9.23
C LEU A 296 19.42 7.38 -8.62
N VAL A 297 20.48 7.25 -9.45
CA VAL A 297 21.87 7.18 -8.97
C VAL A 297 22.50 8.54 -8.70
N GLY A 298 21.80 9.63 -9.03
CA GLY A 298 22.23 11.01 -8.77
C GLY A 298 23.04 11.67 -9.88
N ASN A 299 23.18 11.04 -11.05
CA ASN A 299 23.85 11.58 -12.23
C ASN A 299 22.89 12.49 -13.02
N LEU A 300 22.51 13.63 -12.44
CA LEU A 300 21.45 14.49 -12.99
C LEU A 300 21.73 15.01 -14.41
N ALA A 301 23.01 15.22 -14.76
CA ALA A 301 23.40 15.63 -16.11
C ALA A 301 23.16 14.53 -17.16
N ASP A 302 23.50 13.28 -16.82
CA ASP A 302 23.27 12.14 -17.70
C ASP A 302 21.77 11.80 -17.78
N ALA A 303 21.04 11.99 -16.67
CA ALA A 303 19.59 11.88 -16.65
C ALA A 303 18.92 12.86 -17.63
N GLN A 304 19.32 14.13 -17.56
CA GLN A 304 18.85 15.17 -18.49
C GLN A 304 19.20 14.81 -19.94
N ALA A 305 20.43 14.35 -20.20
CA ALA A 305 20.86 13.98 -21.54
C ALA A 305 20.06 12.80 -22.11
N ALA A 306 19.81 11.76 -21.31
CA ALA A 306 19.02 10.60 -21.71
C ALA A 306 17.54 10.98 -21.93
N LEU A 307 16.91 11.71 -21.00
CA LEU A 307 15.52 12.16 -21.17
C LEU A 307 15.36 13.13 -22.34
N TRP A 308 16.36 13.95 -22.64
CA TRP A 308 16.38 14.76 -23.86
C TRP A 308 16.36 13.89 -25.12
N GLN A 309 17.14 12.80 -25.15
CA GLN A 309 17.06 11.83 -26.25
C GLN A 309 15.67 11.19 -26.35
N ALA A 310 15.07 10.78 -25.22
CA ALA A 310 13.70 10.25 -25.22
C ALA A 310 12.70 11.26 -25.80
N TYR A 311 12.76 12.52 -25.34
CA TYR A 311 11.90 13.60 -25.82
C TYR A 311 12.05 13.87 -27.32
N LEU A 312 13.27 13.85 -27.86
CA LEU A 312 13.49 14.06 -29.30
C LEU A 312 12.81 13.00 -30.18
N ARG A 313 12.64 11.77 -29.65
CA ARG A 313 12.02 10.64 -30.36
C ARG A 313 10.51 10.63 -30.23
N ASP A 314 9.98 11.17 -29.13
CA ASP A 314 8.55 11.25 -28.87
C ASP A 314 8.16 12.63 -28.31
N ARG A 315 8.10 13.61 -29.21
CA ARG A 315 7.86 15.02 -28.85
C ARG A 315 6.41 15.30 -28.47
N GLU A 316 5.46 14.41 -28.73
CA GLU A 316 4.04 14.61 -28.39
C GLU A 316 3.68 13.97 -27.05
N ASN A 317 4.65 13.37 -26.37
CA ASN A 317 4.44 12.73 -25.08
C ASN A 317 4.61 13.74 -23.94
N ALA A 318 3.49 14.11 -23.31
CA ALA A 318 3.47 15.00 -22.16
C ALA A 318 4.20 14.42 -20.93
N ALA A 319 4.21 13.09 -20.76
CA ALA A 319 4.91 12.45 -19.64
C ALA A 319 6.43 12.67 -19.73
N LEU A 320 7.02 12.61 -20.93
CA LEU A 320 8.45 12.91 -21.10
C LEU A 320 8.80 14.37 -20.75
N ARG A 321 7.88 15.31 -20.97
CA ARG A 321 8.07 16.70 -20.55
C ARG A 321 8.00 16.84 -19.04
N ALA A 322 7.03 16.20 -18.39
CA ALA A 322 6.95 16.18 -16.93
C ALA A 322 8.23 15.57 -16.31
N GLU A 323 8.77 14.51 -16.89
CA GLU A 323 10.00 13.86 -16.41
C GLU A 323 11.26 14.71 -16.60
N MET A 324 11.32 15.47 -17.70
CA MET A 324 12.32 16.53 -17.86
C MET A 324 12.16 17.62 -16.79
N ALA A 325 10.93 18.07 -16.51
CA ALA A 325 10.65 19.06 -15.49
C ALA A 325 11.11 18.60 -14.10
N GLU A 326 10.79 17.36 -13.71
CA GLU A 326 11.24 16.71 -12.48
C GLU A 326 12.78 16.61 -12.38
N THR A 327 13.46 16.46 -13.52
CA THR A 327 14.93 16.48 -13.55
C THR A 327 15.48 17.88 -13.29
N PHE A 328 14.83 18.92 -13.81
CA PHE A 328 15.17 20.31 -13.49
C PHE A 328 14.83 20.69 -12.05
N VAL A 329 13.75 20.16 -11.48
CA VAL A 329 13.45 20.26 -10.05
C VAL A 329 14.59 19.67 -9.22
N ALA A 330 15.08 18.48 -9.56
CA ALA A 330 16.23 17.86 -8.87
C ALA A 330 17.52 18.70 -9.02
N LEU A 331 17.68 19.42 -10.12
CA LEU A 331 18.75 20.40 -10.35
C LEU A 331 18.53 21.75 -9.65
N SER A 332 17.39 21.94 -8.97
CA SER A 332 16.93 23.21 -8.38
C SER A 332 16.77 24.35 -9.40
N ASP A 333 16.64 24.04 -10.69
CA ASP A 333 16.36 25.00 -11.75
C ASP A 333 14.84 25.09 -11.99
N TYR A 334 14.17 25.79 -11.08
CA TYR A 334 12.71 25.92 -11.11
C TYR A 334 12.19 26.71 -12.31
N ALA A 335 13.00 27.60 -12.89
CA ALA A 335 12.58 28.34 -14.09
C ALA A 335 12.46 27.38 -15.29
N SER A 336 13.48 26.55 -15.51
CA SER A 336 13.39 25.51 -16.53
C SER A 336 12.29 24.50 -16.23
N ALA A 337 12.16 24.06 -14.97
CA ALA A 337 11.10 23.13 -14.58
C ALA A 337 9.69 23.67 -14.92
N GLU A 338 9.43 24.94 -14.63
CA GLU A 338 8.16 25.61 -14.98
C GLU A 338 7.87 25.53 -16.48
N GLU A 339 8.86 25.86 -17.33
CA GLU A 339 8.70 25.78 -18.80
C GLU A 339 8.32 24.37 -19.27
N TRP A 340 8.94 23.34 -18.69
CA TRP A 340 8.68 21.95 -19.05
C TRP A 340 7.33 21.43 -18.54
N TYR A 341 6.90 21.78 -17.33
CA TYR A 341 5.56 21.44 -16.86
C TYR A 341 4.48 22.16 -17.66
N GLN A 342 4.66 23.45 -17.97
CA GLN A 342 3.74 24.20 -18.83
C GLN A 342 3.65 23.56 -20.21
N GLY A 343 4.78 23.16 -20.81
CA GLY A 343 4.79 22.42 -22.06
C GLY A 343 4.07 21.06 -21.98
N ALA A 344 4.11 20.37 -20.83
CA ALA A 344 3.34 19.14 -20.62
C ALA A 344 1.83 19.40 -20.64
N VAL A 345 1.38 20.47 -19.95
CA VAL A 345 0.00 20.95 -19.96
C VAL A 345 -0.44 21.40 -21.35
N GLU A 346 0.42 22.10 -22.11
CA GLU A 346 0.07 22.54 -23.46
C GLU A 346 -0.22 21.38 -24.41
N VAL A 347 0.55 20.29 -24.29
CA VAL A 347 0.38 19.10 -25.14
C VAL A 347 -0.82 18.25 -24.72
N ALA A 348 -1.07 18.14 -23.41
CA ALA A 348 -2.17 17.38 -22.85
C ALA A 348 -3.16 18.30 -22.11
N ALA A 349 -3.68 19.31 -22.82
CA ALA A 349 -4.44 20.40 -22.23
C ALA A 349 -5.75 19.97 -21.55
N ASP A 350 -6.33 18.85 -21.96
CA ASP A 350 -7.55 18.25 -21.41
C ASP A 350 -7.27 17.18 -20.34
N ASP A 351 -6.01 16.84 -20.09
CA ASP A 351 -5.63 15.86 -19.09
C ASP A 351 -5.30 16.53 -17.75
N ILE A 352 -6.22 16.38 -16.80
CA ILE A 352 -6.13 16.96 -15.46
C ILE A 352 -4.85 16.55 -14.71
N GLU A 353 -4.26 15.38 -14.99
CA GLU A 353 -3.08 14.92 -14.24
C GLU A 353 -1.87 15.85 -14.46
N PHE A 354 -1.67 16.37 -15.67
CA PHE A 354 -0.57 17.31 -15.94
C PHE A 354 -0.81 18.70 -15.32
N HIS A 355 -2.07 19.14 -15.25
CA HIS A 355 -2.43 20.37 -14.53
C HIS A 355 -2.16 20.23 -13.04
N LEU A 356 -2.55 19.09 -12.43
CA LEU A 356 -2.26 18.82 -11.03
C LEU A 356 -0.75 18.77 -10.78
N LEU A 357 0.05 18.13 -11.64
CA LEU A 357 1.52 18.09 -11.51
C LEU A 357 2.13 19.51 -11.51
N LEU A 358 1.71 20.37 -12.43
CA LEU A 358 2.18 21.77 -12.47
C LEU A 358 1.82 22.52 -11.18
N VAL A 359 0.62 22.31 -10.65
CA VAL A 359 0.20 22.94 -9.39
C VAL A 359 1.03 22.43 -8.21
N HIS A 360 1.22 21.11 -8.08
CA HIS A 360 2.08 20.52 -7.05
C HIS A 360 3.49 21.10 -7.12
N PHE A 361 4.08 21.21 -8.32
CA PHE A 361 5.39 21.83 -8.49
C PHE A 361 5.48 23.22 -7.85
N TYR A 362 4.52 24.12 -8.14
CA TYR A 362 4.51 25.46 -7.54
C TYR A 362 4.34 25.43 -6.02
N LEU A 363 3.42 24.59 -5.51
CA LEU A 363 3.05 24.60 -4.09
C LEU A 363 4.07 23.88 -3.21
N ASP A 364 4.61 22.74 -3.64
CA ASP A 364 5.57 21.94 -2.89
C ASP A 364 6.93 22.63 -2.78
N HIS A 365 7.31 23.40 -3.81
CA HIS A 365 8.57 24.16 -3.85
C HIS A 365 8.41 25.61 -3.41
N LEU A 366 7.19 26.03 -3.04
CA LEU A 366 6.82 27.42 -2.72
C LEU A 366 7.31 28.41 -3.78
N TYR A 367 7.30 27.97 -5.05
CA TYR A 367 7.78 28.74 -6.19
C TYR A 367 6.61 29.50 -6.80
N ARG A 368 6.71 30.83 -6.92
CA ARG A 368 5.72 31.71 -7.58
C ARG A 368 4.26 31.34 -7.25
N VAL A 369 3.97 31.10 -5.96
CA VAL A 369 2.67 30.59 -5.52
C VAL A 369 1.52 31.51 -5.95
N VAL A 370 1.71 32.83 -5.90
CA VAL A 370 0.68 33.80 -6.27
C VAL A 370 0.59 34.00 -7.78
N GLU A 371 1.73 34.13 -8.46
CA GLU A 371 1.80 34.47 -9.89
C GLU A 371 1.61 33.27 -10.82
N GLY A 372 1.88 32.05 -10.36
CA GLY A 372 1.81 30.81 -11.14
C GLY A 372 0.92 29.75 -10.48
N GLY A 373 1.20 29.42 -9.21
CA GLY A 373 0.50 28.34 -8.50
C GLY A 373 -1.01 28.53 -8.39
N LEU A 374 -1.46 29.72 -7.96
CA LEU A 374 -2.88 30.03 -7.79
C LEU A 374 -3.64 30.05 -9.13
N PRO A 375 -3.18 30.74 -10.20
CA PRO A 375 -3.79 30.63 -11.52
C PRO A 375 -3.83 29.20 -12.07
N ALA A 376 -2.76 28.43 -11.91
CA ALA A 376 -2.73 27.03 -12.34
C ALA A 376 -3.76 26.17 -11.59
N ALA A 377 -3.91 26.38 -10.28
CA ALA A 377 -4.90 25.67 -9.47
C ALA A 377 -6.35 26.06 -9.85
N GLN A 378 -6.58 27.32 -10.20
CA GLN A 378 -7.86 27.79 -10.74
C GLN A 378 -8.19 27.11 -12.07
N ALA A 379 -7.22 27.06 -12.99
CA ALA A 379 -7.37 26.37 -14.28
C ALA A 379 -7.66 24.87 -14.11
N ALA A 380 -7.00 24.19 -13.16
CA ALA A 380 -7.28 22.78 -12.85
C ALA A 380 -8.73 22.55 -12.38
N VAL A 381 -9.26 23.45 -11.54
CA VAL A 381 -10.67 23.39 -11.11
C VAL A 381 -11.64 23.74 -12.23
N GLU A 382 -11.30 24.68 -13.11
CA GLU A 382 -12.11 25.01 -14.29
C GLU A 382 -12.19 23.83 -15.27
N LEU A 383 -11.07 23.14 -15.49
CA LEU A 383 -11.00 21.95 -16.34
C LEU A 383 -11.81 20.78 -15.74
N ALA A 384 -11.65 20.52 -14.45
CA ALA A 384 -12.31 19.40 -13.76
C ALA A 384 -13.04 19.85 -12.48
N PRO A 385 -14.23 20.48 -12.58
CA PRO A 385 -14.94 21.05 -11.42
C PRO A 385 -15.39 20.04 -10.36
N ALA A 386 -15.43 18.76 -10.70
CA ALA A 386 -15.80 17.66 -9.82
C ALA A 386 -14.59 16.87 -9.28
N ASP A 387 -13.35 17.24 -9.63
CA ASP A 387 -12.15 16.60 -9.10
C ASP A 387 -11.83 17.17 -7.71
N ALA A 388 -11.86 16.31 -6.68
CA ALA A 388 -11.61 16.71 -5.30
C ALA A 388 -10.16 17.21 -5.08
N ARG A 389 -9.18 16.65 -5.80
CA ARG A 389 -7.75 17.01 -5.68
C ARG A 389 -7.51 18.41 -6.23
N ALA A 390 -8.18 18.80 -7.32
CA ALA A 390 -8.09 20.15 -7.86
C ALA A 390 -8.59 21.20 -6.85
N HIS A 391 -9.72 20.95 -6.18
CA HIS A 391 -10.23 21.83 -5.12
C HIS A 391 -9.32 21.88 -3.88
N ASP A 392 -8.69 20.75 -3.54
CA ASP A 392 -7.73 20.67 -2.46
C ASP A 392 -6.51 21.57 -2.72
N LEU A 393 -5.87 21.40 -3.88
CA LEU A 393 -4.73 22.22 -4.29
C LEU A 393 -5.08 23.69 -4.44
N LEU A 394 -6.26 24.02 -4.98
CA LEU A 394 -6.74 25.41 -5.03
C LEU A 394 -6.88 26.01 -3.64
N GLY A 395 -7.45 25.24 -2.71
CA GLY A 395 -7.57 25.65 -1.32
C GLY A 395 -6.21 25.86 -0.64
N TRP A 396 -5.26 24.98 -0.91
CA TRP A 396 -3.88 25.12 -0.44
C TRP A 396 -3.16 26.33 -1.05
N ALA A 397 -3.33 26.58 -2.36
CA ALA A 397 -2.79 27.74 -3.05
C ALA A 397 -3.34 29.06 -2.48
N TYR A 398 -4.65 29.15 -2.22
CA TYR A 398 -5.25 30.32 -1.57
C TYR A 398 -4.69 30.55 -0.17
N TYR A 399 -4.58 29.50 0.64
CA TYR A 399 -4.00 29.59 1.98
C TYR A 399 -2.55 30.09 1.94
N LEU A 400 -1.70 29.50 1.10
CA LEU A 400 -0.31 29.94 0.94
C LEU A 400 -0.19 31.35 0.36
N SER A 401 -1.17 31.80 -0.41
CA SER A 401 -1.27 33.17 -0.92
C SER A 401 -1.81 34.18 0.11
N GLY A 402 -2.20 33.72 1.30
CA GLY A 402 -2.70 34.55 2.41
C GLY A 402 -4.21 34.72 2.48
N ASP A 403 -4.99 34.11 1.56
CA ASP A 403 -6.46 34.12 1.61
C ASP A 403 -6.99 32.84 2.27
N ALA A 404 -6.91 32.80 3.61
CA ALA A 404 -7.38 31.65 4.38
C ALA A 404 -8.89 31.39 4.21
N ALA A 405 -9.70 32.41 3.92
CA ALA A 405 -11.15 32.26 3.77
C ALA A 405 -11.50 31.56 2.45
N ALA A 406 -10.88 31.96 1.34
CA ALA A 406 -11.01 31.25 0.06
C ALA A 406 -10.39 29.85 0.12
N GLY A 407 -9.28 29.71 0.86
CA GLY A 407 -8.64 28.43 1.13
C GLY A 407 -9.57 27.44 1.83
N GLU A 408 -10.15 27.84 2.96
CA GLU A 408 -11.10 27.01 3.72
C GLU A 408 -12.31 26.60 2.87
N LYS A 409 -12.87 27.53 2.08
CA LYS A 409 -14.02 27.25 1.20
C LYS A 409 -13.69 26.15 0.17
N SER A 410 -12.53 26.26 -0.48
CA SER A 410 -12.13 25.31 -1.52
C SER A 410 -11.76 23.94 -0.94
N LEU A 411 -11.04 23.91 0.19
CA LEU A 411 -10.73 22.67 0.88
C LEU A 411 -11.97 21.94 1.40
N ARG A 412 -12.98 22.68 1.90
CA ARG A 412 -14.27 22.09 2.28
C ARG A 412 -14.98 21.49 1.07
N ARG A 413 -14.90 22.15 -0.09
CA ARG A 413 -15.45 21.60 -1.34
C ARG A 413 -14.75 20.32 -1.76
N ALA A 414 -13.43 20.21 -1.58
CA ALA A 414 -12.69 18.98 -1.80
C ALA A 414 -13.24 17.82 -0.95
N LEU A 415 -13.50 18.05 0.35
CA LEU A 415 -14.07 17.04 1.24
C LEU A 415 -15.56 16.75 1.01
N GLU A 416 -16.32 17.66 0.40
CA GLU A 416 -17.68 17.36 -0.07
C GLU A 416 -17.67 16.38 -1.26
N LEU A 417 -16.67 16.48 -2.14
CA LEU A 417 -16.48 15.61 -3.30
C LEU A 417 -15.88 14.26 -2.90
N ASP A 418 -14.84 14.28 -2.05
CA ASP A 418 -14.24 13.08 -1.48
C ASP A 418 -14.01 13.25 0.04
N PRO A 419 -14.91 12.73 0.89
CA PRO A 419 -14.77 12.78 2.35
C PRO A 419 -13.60 11.98 2.93
N ARG A 420 -12.84 11.26 2.10
CA ARG A 420 -11.67 10.47 2.49
C ARG A 420 -10.37 11.02 1.91
N LEU A 421 -10.40 12.17 1.26
CA LEU A 421 -9.20 12.78 0.69
C LEU A 421 -8.24 13.22 1.80
N VAL A 422 -7.13 12.48 1.90
CA VAL A 422 -6.12 12.64 2.95
C VAL A 422 -5.52 14.05 2.96
N SER A 423 -5.14 14.55 1.78
CA SER A 423 -4.48 15.84 1.61
C SER A 423 -5.39 16.99 2.04
N ALA A 424 -6.67 16.96 1.70
CA ALA A 424 -7.64 17.98 2.11
C ALA A 424 -7.88 18.01 3.62
N HIS A 425 -7.92 16.84 4.27
CA HIS A 425 -7.91 16.79 5.74
C HIS A 425 -6.63 17.38 6.32
N TYR A 426 -5.47 17.07 5.75
CA TYR A 426 -4.20 17.62 6.21
C TYR A 426 -4.14 19.15 6.04
N HIS A 427 -4.47 19.67 4.86
CA HIS A 427 -4.45 21.09 4.55
C HIS A 427 -5.47 21.89 5.39
N LEU A 428 -6.69 21.40 5.61
CA LEU A 428 -7.64 22.04 6.55
C LEU A 428 -7.10 22.04 7.97
N GLY A 429 -6.52 20.92 8.40
CA GLY A 429 -5.89 20.81 9.71
C GLY A 429 -4.80 21.88 9.91
N ARG A 430 -3.90 22.03 8.93
CA ARG A 430 -2.85 23.06 8.91
C ARG A 430 -3.41 24.47 8.88
N LEU A 431 -4.44 24.73 8.07
CA LEU A 431 -5.11 26.02 7.97
C LEU A 431 -5.74 26.41 9.32
N TYR A 432 -6.51 25.51 9.93
CA TYR A 432 -7.15 25.75 11.23
C TYR A 432 -6.13 25.94 12.37
N ALA A 433 -5.01 25.21 12.33
CA ALA A 433 -3.91 25.41 13.27
C ALA A 433 -3.35 26.84 13.16
N ALA A 434 -3.12 27.33 11.95
CA ALA A 434 -2.65 28.69 11.70
C ALA A 434 -3.65 29.77 12.14
N LEU A 435 -4.95 29.48 12.05
CA LEU A 435 -6.03 30.36 12.56
C LEU A 435 -6.25 30.27 14.08
N GLY A 436 -5.51 29.41 14.79
CA GLY A 436 -5.68 29.18 16.22
C GLY A 436 -6.93 28.37 16.60
N GLN A 437 -7.61 27.77 15.62
CA GLN A 437 -8.80 26.93 15.83
C GLN A 437 -8.39 25.49 16.17
N ARG A 438 -7.84 25.32 17.38
CA ARG A 438 -7.15 24.08 17.79
C ARG A 438 -7.99 22.81 17.69
N ASP A 439 -9.27 22.87 18.04
CA ASP A 439 -10.12 21.68 18.03
C ASP A 439 -10.41 21.20 16.61
N LEU A 440 -10.76 22.12 15.70
CA LEU A 440 -10.93 21.80 14.28
C LEU A 440 -9.63 21.33 13.63
N ALA A 441 -8.50 21.96 13.99
CA ALA A 441 -7.19 21.53 13.54
C ALA A 441 -6.91 20.07 13.95
N ARG A 442 -7.13 19.73 15.22
CA ARG A 442 -6.93 18.38 15.75
C ARG A 442 -7.79 17.35 15.03
N ASP A 443 -9.08 17.64 14.84
CA ASP A 443 -10.01 16.71 14.18
C ASP A 443 -9.56 16.39 12.74
N HIS A 444 -9.21 17.41 11.97
CA HIS A 444 -8.78 17.24 10.58
C HIS A 444 -7.39 16.58 10.45
N LEU A 445 -6.42 16.97 11.29
CA LEU A 445 -5.09 16.34 11.28
C LEU A 445 -5.15 14.88 11.72
N GLN A 446 -5.94 14.54 12.74
CA GLN A 446 -6.12 13.15 13.14
C GLN A 446 -6.74 12.33 12.01
N ARG A 447 -7.71 12.90 11.30
CA ARG A 447 -8.34 12.23 10.16
C ARG A 447 -7.35 11.99 9.02
N ALA A 448 -6.48 12.95 8.72
CA ALA A 448 -5.41 12.77 7.75
C ALA A 448 -4.44 11.65 8.17
N ALA A 449 -3.97 11.66 9.42
CA ALA A 449 -3.07 10.64 9.95
C ALA A 449 -3.69 9.23 9.94
N ASP A 450 -5.00 9.14 10.19
CA ASP A 450 -5.73 7.87 10.15
C ASP A 450 -5.85 7.35 8.72
N LEU A 451 -6.28 8.20 7.79
CA LEU A 451 -6.56 7.80 6.42
C LEU A 451 -5.30 7.58 5.58
N ASP A 452 -4.19 8.24 5.91
CA ASP A 452 -2.95 8.12 5.17
C ASP A 452 -2.26 6.77 5.43
N THR A 453 -2.35 5.89 4.44
CA THR A 453 -1.68 4.58 4.47
C THR A 453 -0.26 4.64 3.90
N GLU A 454 0.05 5.60 3.03
CA GLU A 454 1.36 5.72 2.38
C GLU A 454 2.36 6.48 3.26
N GLY A 455 1.86 7.37 4.10
CA GLY A 455 2.59 8.04 5.17
C GLY A 455 3.13 9.43 4.84
N PHE A 456 2.93 9.92 3.61
CA PHE A 456 3.37 11.24 3.18
C PHE A 456 2.78 12.37 4.04
N PHE A 457 1.45 12.39 4.20
CA PHE A 457 0.76 13.39 5.01
C PHE A 457 0.74 13.04 6.50
N ARG A 458 0.81 11.75 6.85
CA ARG A 458 0.74 11.25 8.22
C ARG A 458 1.83 11.84 9.09
N ALA A 459 3.08 11.81 8.64
CA ALA A 459 4.21 12.33 9.40
C ALA A 459 4.04 13.82 9.72
N GLY A 460 3.61 14.60 8.72
CA GLY A 460 3.30 16.02 8.90
C GLY A 460 2.09 16.25 9.82
N ALA A 461 1.07 15.40 9.73
CA ALA A 461 -0.12 15.50 10.56
C ALA A 461 0.18 15.17 12.03
N GLU A 462 0.93 14.11 12.30
CA GLU A 462 1.38 13.73 13.65
C GLU A 462 2.31 14.79 14.26
N ALA A 463 3.21 15.38 13.47
CA ALA A 463 4.02 16.52 13.88
C ALA A 463 3.16 17.72 14.30
N ALA A 464 2.22 18.12 13.44
CA ALA A 464 1.32 19.23 13.71
C ALA A 464 0.38 18.97 14.90
N LEU A 465 -0.03 17.72 15.14
CA LEU A 465 -0.82 17.35 16.31
C LEU A 465 -0.06 17.54 17.62
N MET A 466 1.24 17.19 17.66
CA MET A 466 2.09 17.41 18.84
C MET A 466 2.27 18.89 19.16
N ASP A 467 2.33 19.76 18.14
CA ASP A 467 2.44 21.21 18.34
C ASP A 467 1.15 21.87 18.87
N LEU A 468 0.02 21.15 18.84
CA LEU A 468 -1.28 21.61 19.34
C LEU A 468 -1.55 21.23 20.80
N GLU A 469 -0.70 20.39 21.41
CA GLU A 469 -0.72 20.02 22.84
C GLU A 469 -0.10 21.11 23.71
#